data_AF-A0A7W9Z1P0-F1
#
_entry.id   AF-A0A7W9Z1P0-F1
#
_cell.length_a   1.000
_cell.length_b   1.000
_cell.length_c   1.000
_cell.angle_alpha   90.00
_cell.angle_beta   90.00
_cell.angle_gamma   90.00
#
_symmetry.space_group_name_H-M   'P 1'
#
loop_
_entity.id
_entity.type
_entity.pdbx_description
1 polymer ?
#
loop_
_entity_poly.entity_id
_entity_poly.type
_entity_poly.pdbx_seq_one_letter_code
_entity_poly.pdbx_strand_id
1 'polypeptide(L)'
;MFSDVYHCDAVAVAVSRVRIIESRRIRLKFASEPKFAAAWAAYLAHEIRNTRMRAEILALKTVAERLDAWITWHEQLPSKGKWRYVAEEIGVSPEAFYRELAKRCSKPK
;
A
#
# COMPACT_ATOMS: atom_id res chain seq x y z
N MET A 1 -3.00 10.58 -14.71
CA MET A 1 -3.30 9.93 -16.02
C MET A 1 -4.66 10.38 -16.58
N PHE A 2 -5.71 10.40 -15.75
CA PHE A 2 -7.04 10.94 -16.11
C PHE A 2 -7.46 12.17 -15.30
N SER A 3 -6.67 12.56 -14.30
CA SER A 3 -6.77 13.87 -13.65
C SER A 3 -5.76 14.81 -14.29
N ASP A 4 -6.19 16.05 -14.54
CA ASP A 4 -5.35 17.13 -15.06
C ASP A 4 -4.43 17.72 -13.98
N VAL A 5 -4.83 17.59 -12.72
CA VAL A 5 -4.06 18.04 -11.55
C VAL A 5 -3.81 16.87 -10.61
N TYR A 6 -2.56 16.68 -10.23
CA TYR A 6 -2.16 15.76 -9.17
C TYR A 6 -1.89 16.55 -7.90
N HIS A 7 -2.38 16.05 -6.76
CA HIS A 7 -2.35 16.77 -5.48
C HIS A 7 -1.15 16.40 -4.59
N CYS A 8 -0.31 15.47 -5.05
CA CYS A 8 0.84 15.00 -4.30
C CYS A 8 2.14 15.27 -5.06
N ASP A 9 3.19 15.58 -4.31
CA ASP A 9 4.54 15.72 -4.84
C ASP A 9 5.24 14.36 -4.91
N ALA A 10 6.14 14.22 -5.89
CA ALA A 10 7.06 13.10 -5.99
C ALA A 10 8.48 13.61 -5.76
N VAL A 11 9.04 13.33 -4.58
CA VAL A 11 10.38 13.78 -4.18
C VAL A 11 11.34 12.60 -4.19
N ALA A 12 12.48 12.74 -4.86
CA ALA A 12 13.52 11.73 -4.84
C ALA A 12 14.25 11.75 -3.48
N VAL A 13 14.14 10.67 -2.71
CA VAL A 13 14.82 10.52 -1.41
C VAL A 13 16.27 10.03 -1.52
N ALA A 14 16.71 9.70 -2.74
CA ALA A 14 18.06 9.25 -3.08
C ALA A 14 18.37 9.57 -4.55
N VAL A 15 19.64 9.47 -4.95
CA VAL A 15 20.05 9.63 -6.35
C VAL A 15 19.26 8.65 -7.22
N SER A 16 18.44 9.20 -8.12
CA SER A 16 17.43 8.45 -8.86
C SER A 16 17.48 8.78 -10.35
N ARG A 17 17.19 7.77 -11.18
CA ARG A 17 16.95 7.94 -12.62
C ARG A 17 15.51 7.57 -12.91
N VAL A 18 14.76 8.49 -13.50
CA VAL A 18 13.34 8.30 -13.82
C VAL A 18 13.11 8.23 -15.32
N ARG A 19 12.03 7.55 -15.72
CA ARG A 19 11.55 7.55 -17.09
C ARG A 19 10.20 8.25 -17.14
N ILE A 20 10.11 9.27 -17.98
CA ILE A 20 8.86 9.99 -18.22
C ILE A 20 8.09 9.24 -19.30
N ILE A 21 6.84 8.89 -19.00
CA ILE A 21 5.91 8.32 -19.97
C ILE A 21 4.74 9.29 -20.09
N GLU A 22 4.52 9.79 -21.30
CA GLU A 22 3.41 10.69 -21.56
C GLU A 22 2.07 10.00 -21.34
N SER A 23 1.20 10.61 -20.52
CA SER A 23 -0.14 10.08 -20.27
C SER A 23 -0.94 9.89 -21.56
N ARG A 24 -0.73 10.74 -22.59
CA ARG A 24 -1.37 10.60 -23.90
C ARG A 24 -1.01 9.30 -24.60
N ARG A 25 0.25 8.86 -24.54
CA ARG A 25 0.69 7.60 -25.19
C ARG A 25 0.04 6.39 -24.56
N ILE A 26 -0.13 6.39 -23.23
CA ILE A 26 -0.86 5.32 -22.53
C ILE A 26 -2.34 5.33 -22.91
N ARG A 27 -2.98 6.51 -22.96
CA ARG A 27 -4.40 6.62 -23.37
C ARG A 27 -4.64 6.11 -24.78
N LEU A 28 -3.76 6.45 -25.73
CA LEU A 28 -3.84 5.92 -27.10
C LEU A 28 -3.71 4.40 -27.11
N LYS A 29 -2.81 3.85 -26.30
CA LYS A 29 -2.60 2.40 -26.20
C LYS A 29 -3.81 1.66 -25.62
N PHE A 30 -4.57 2.27 -24.70
CA PHE A 30 -5.85 1.69 -24.26
C PHE A 30 -6.85 1.56 -25.40
N ALA A 31 -6.92 2.54 -26.31
CA ALA A 31 -7.85 2.52 -27.42
C ALA A 31 -7.44 1.49 -28.50
N SER A 32 -6.14 1.30 -28.73
CA SER A 32 -5.64 0.43 -29.79
C SER A 32 -5.38 -1.02 -29.34
N GLU A 33 -5.21 -1.29 -28.05
CA GLU A 33 -4.82 -2.60 -27.53
C GLU A 33 -5.75 -3.08 -26.39
N PRO A 34 -6.84 -3.80 -26.71
CA PRO A 34 -7.83 -4.25 -25.72
C PRO A 34 -7.23 -5.12 -24.60
N LYS A 35 -6.23 -5.96 -24.92
CA LYS A 35 -5.53 -6.79 -23.92
C LYS A 35 -4.78 -5.93 -22.89
N PHE A 36 -4.16 -4.85 -23.33
CA PHE A 36 -3.48 -3.90 -22.44
C PHE A 36 -4.49 -3.18 -21.54
N ALA A 37 -5.61 -2.73 -22.11
CA ALA A 37 -6.69 -2.10 -21.33
C ALA A 37 -7.27 -3.04 -20.27
N ALA A 38 -7.54 -4.30 -20.61
CA ALA A 38 -8.06 -5.29 -19.67
C ALA A 38 -7.06 -5.58 -18.54
N ALA A 39 -5.78 -5.79 -18.86
CA ALA A 39 -4.73 -6.01 -17.86
C ALA A 39 -4.59 -4.80 -16.91
N TRP A 40 -4.67 -3.59 -17.46
CA TRP A 40 -4.62 -2.36 -16.67
C TRP A 40 -5.84 -2.20 -15.77
N ALA A 41 -7.04 -2.49 -16.27
CA ALA A 41 -8.26 -2.46 -15.46
C ALA A 41 -8.21 -3.47 -14.30
N ALA A 42 -7.72 -4.68 -14.56
CA ALA A 42 -7.52 -5.71 -13.53
C ALA A 42 -6.52 -5.24 -12.46
N TYR A 43 -5.40 -4.64 -12.88
CA TYR A 43 -4.43 -4.04 -11.96
C TYR A 43 -5.05 -2.93 -11.11
N LEU A 44 -5.75 -1.96 -11.71
CA LEU A 44 -6.41 -0.88 -10.97
C LEU A 44 -7.48 -1.40 -10.01
N ALA A 45 -8.25 -2.42 -10.40
CA ALA A 45 -9.23 -3.05 -9.52
C ALA A 45 -8.55 -3.68 -8.28
N HIS A 46 -7.37 -4.28 -8.46
CA HIS A 46 -6.57 -4.77 -7.35
C HIS A 46 -6.09 -3.62 -6.45
N GLU A 47 -5.55 -2.54 -7.02
CA GLU A 47 -5.11 -1.37 -6.25
C GLU A 47 -6.23 -0.68 -5.48
N ILE A 48 -7.45 -0.61 -6.05
CA ILE A 48 -8.63 -0.09 -5.35
C ILE A 48 -9.00 -1.00 -4.16
N ARG A 49 -8.97 -2.33 -4.34
CA ARG A 49 -9.23 -3.26 -3.22
C ARG A 49 -8.18 -3.09 -2.12
N ASN A 50 -6.90 -3.00 -2.46
CA ASN A 50 -5.82 -2.78 -1.50
C ASN A 50 -6.01 -1.45 -0.75
N THR A 51 -6.35 -0.38 -1.47
CA THR A 51 -6.60 0.94 -0.87
C THR A 51 -7.79 0.91 0.09
N ARG A 52 -8.88 0.24 -0.31
CA ARG A 52 -10.07 0.07 0.53
C ARG A 52 -9.75 -0.73 1.79
N MET A 53 -9.05 -1.85 1.66
CA MET A 53 -8.60 -2.65 2.81
C MET A 53 -7.78 -1.80 3.78
N ARG A 54 -6.84 -0.99 3.26
CA ARG A 54 -6.05 -0.09 4.11
C ARG A 54 -6.92 0.93 4.84
N ALA A 55 -7.93 1.51 4.18
CA ALA A 55 -8.87 2.41 4.83
C ALA A 55 -9.69 1.71 5.93
N GLU A 56 -10.12 0.46 5.69
CA GLU A 56 -10.83 -0.36 6.69
C GLU A 56 -9.93 -0.69 7.89
N ILE A 57 -8.66 -1.03 7.67
CA ILE A 57 -7.66 -1.20 8.75
C ILE A 57 -7.53 0.10 9.56
N LEU A 58 -7.34 1.25 8.89
CA LEU A 58 -7.15 2.53 9.57
C LEU A 58 -8.36 2.95 10.42
N ALA A 59 -9.56 2.47 10.09
CA ALA A 59 -10.78 2.72 10.87
C ALA A 59 -10.86 1.89 12.17
N LEU A 60 -10.05 0.85 12.33
CA LEU A 60 -10.01 0.03 13.56
C LEU A 60 -9.41 0.83 14.73
N LYS A 61 -9.84 0.52 15.95
CA LYS A 61 -9.58 1.34 17.14
C LYS A 61 -8.23 1.06 17.78
N THR A 62 -7.78 -0.19 17.74
CA THR A 62 -6.57 -0.61 18.45
C THR A 62 -5.45 -1.04 17.52
N VAL A 63 -4.21 -0.92 18.00
CA VAL A 63 -3.02 -1.41 17.29
C VAL A 63 -3.12 -2.92 17.03
N ALA A 64 -3.69 -3.68 17.97
CA ALA A 64 -3.85 -5.12 17.85
C ALA A 64 -4.81 -5.48 16.71
N GLU A 65 -6.01 -4.91 16.68
CA GLU A 65 -6.99 -5.15 15.61
C GLU A 65 -6.43 -4.78 14.23
N ARG A 66 -5.74 -3.63 14.14
CA ARG A 66 -5.10 -3.18 12.90
C ARG A 66 -4.04 -4.15 12.40
N LEU A 67 -3.21 -4.63 13.31
CA LEU A 67 -2.15 -5.59 13.00
C LEU A 67 -2.72 -6.95 12.59
N ASP A 68 -3.76 -7.42 13.27
CA ASP A 68 -4.43 -8.69 12.94
C ASP A 68 -5.10 -8.64 11.57
N ALA A 69 -5.80 -7.54 11.28
CA ALA A 69 -6.42 -7.32 9.96
C ALA A 69 -5.36 -7.24 8.85
N TRP A 70 -4.23 -6.56 9.08
CA TRP A 70 -3.13 -6.49 8.14
C TRP A 70 -2.50 -7.87 7.90
N ILE A 71 -2.23 -8.66 8.95
CA ILE A 71 -1.67 -10.01 8.83
C ILE A 71 -2.65 -10.93 8.10
N THR A 72 -3.94 -10.82 8.36
CA THR A 72 -4.97 -11.64 7.69
C THR A 72 -4.98 -11.36 6.18
N TRP A 73 -4.76 -10.11 5.76
CA TRP A 73 -4.73 -9.73 4.35
C TRP A 73 -3.41 -10.06 3.64
N HIS A 74 -2.28 -9.88 4.33
CA HIS A 74 -0.93 -10.14 3.77
C HIS A 74 -0.38 -11.54 4.10
N GLU A 75 -1.18 -12.38 4.75
CA GLU A 75 -0.92 -13.74 5.23
C GLU A 75 0.17 -13.85 6.32
N GLN A 76 1.16 -12.96 6.33
CA GLN A 76 2.27 -12.99 7.27
C GLN A 76 2.96 -11.64 7.42
N LEU A 77 3.63 -11.45 8.56
CA LEU A 77 4.52 -10.31 8.77
C LEU A 77 5.76 -10.38 7.86
N PRO A 78 6.21 -9.24 7.33
CA PRO A 78 7.44 -9.19 6.56
C PRO A 78 8.66 -9.32 7.49
N SER A 79 9.84 -9.44 6.90
CA SER A 79 11.09 -9.46 7.67
C SER A 79 11.23 -8.20 8.54
N LYS A 80 11.93 -8.34 9.69
CA LYS A 80 12.06 -7.28 10.71
C LYS A 80 12.46 -5.91 10.15
N GLY A 81 13.30 -5.87 9.11
CA GLY A 81 13.73 -4.63 8.46
C GLY A 81 12.61 -3.81 7.79
N LYS A 82 11.43 -4.40 7.57
CA LYS A 82 10.26 -3.75 6.96
C LYS A 82 9.15 -3.41 7.95
N TRP A 83 9.32 -3.70 9.24
CA TRP A 83 8.27 -3.47 10.24
C TRP A 83 7.90 -2.00 10.41
N ARG A 84 8.85 -1.09 10.22
CA ARG A 84 8.57 0.35 10.21
C ARG A 84 7.56 0.73 9.12
N TYR A 85 7.70 0.15 7.93
CA TYR A 85 6.76 0.38 6.84
C TYR A 85 5.37 -0.14 7.19
N VAL A 86 5.26 -1.30 7.83
CA VAL A 86 3.97 -1.85 8.28
C VAL A 86 3.31 -0.92 9.30
N ALA A 87 4.08 -0.39 10.26
CA ALA A 87 3.56 0.56 11.25
C ALA A 87 2.99 1.83 10.57
N GLU A 88 3.72 2.39 9.61
CA GLU A 88 3.27 3.52 8.79
C GLU A 88 2.04 3.16 7.94
N GLU A 89 1.99 1.95 7.40
CA GLU A 89 0.88 1.47 6.57
C GLU A 89 -0.44 1.39 7.34
N ILE A 90 -0.40 0.85 8.56
CA ILE A 90 -1.56 0.71 9.46
C ILE A 90 -1.79 1.96 10.36
N GLY A 91 -1.02 3.03 10.14
CA GLY A 91 -1.23 4.33 10.79
C GLY A 91 -0.96 4.31 12.30
N VAL A 92 0.11 3.64 12.74
CA VAL A 92 0.55 3.60 14.14
C VAL A 92 2.01 4.02 14.25
N SER A 93 2.42 4.51 15.42
CA SER A 93 3.85 4.80 15.64
C SER A 93 4.67 3.51 15.66
N PRO A 94 5.95 3.52 15.23
CA PRO A 94 6.82 2.36 15.35
C PRO A 94 6.88 1.82 16.78
N GLU A 95 6.92 2.68 17.79
CA GLU A 95 6.98 2.29 19.21
C GLU A 95 5.70 1.55 19.64
N ALA A 96 4.54 2.00 19.19
CA ALA A 96 3.26 1.33 19.46
C ALA A 96 3.21 -0.04 18.80
N PHE A 97 3.69 -0.15 17.56
CA PHE A 97 3.80 -1.41 16.82
C PHE A 97 4.73 -2.41 17.53
N TYR A 98 5.94 -1.99 17.90
CA TYR A 98 6.90 -2.85 18.61
C TYR A 98 6.39 -3.29 19.98
N ARG A 99 5.71 -2.40 20.73
CA ARG A 99 5.08 -2.77 22.02
C ARG A 99 4.02 -3.86 21.84
N GLU A 100 3.21 -3.78 20.78
CA GLU A 100 2.19 -4.79 20.50
C GLU A 100 2.82 -6.13 20.11
N LEU A 101 3.87 -6.13 19.28
CA LEU A 101 4.61 -7.35 18.98
C LEU A 101 5.26 -7.98 20.21
N ALA A 102 5.87 -7.17 21.09
CA ALA A 102 6.45 -7.66 22.33
C ALA A 102 5.40 -8.35 23.23
N LYS A 103 4.20 -7.75 23.35
CA LYS A 103 3.07 -8.36 24.08
C LYS A 103 2.62 -9.70 23.50
N ARG A 104 2.66 -9.86 22.18
CA ARG A 104 2.30 -11.12 21.49
C ARG A 104 3.36 -12.20 21.71
N CYS A 105 4.63 -11.83 21.73
CA CYS A 105 5.72 -12.75 22.05
C CYS A 105 5.74 -13.18 23.53
N SER A 106 5.21 -12.34 24.44
CA SER A 106 5.19 -12.62 25.88
C SER A 106 3.95 -13.39 26.35
N LYS A 107 2.88 -13.46 25.53
CA LYS A 107 1.70 -14.27 25.85
C LYS A 107 1.99 -15.73 25.49
N PRO A 108 1.93 -16.68 26.43
CA PRO A 108 1.94 -18.09 26.07
C PRO A 108 0.71 -18.38 25.20
N LYS A 109 0.93 -19.16 24.14
CA LYS A 109 -0.08 -19.56 23.17
C LYS A 109 -1.08 -20.54 23.79
#